data_AF-A0A6C0GD34-F1
#
_entry.id   AF-A0A6C0GD34-F1
#
_cell.length_a   1.000
_cell.length_b   1.000
_cell.length_c   1.000
_cell.angle_alpha   90.00
_cell.angle_beta   90.00
_cell.angle_gamma   90.00
#
_symmetry.space_group_name_H-M   'P 1'
#
loop_
_entity.id
_entity.type
_entity.pdbx_description
1 polymer ?
#
loop_
_entity_poly.entity_id
_entity_poly.type
_entity_poly.pdbx_seq_one_letter_code
_entity_poly.pdbx_strand_id
1 'polypeptide(L)'
;MKNHIVAFGLILPLLLASTLSLKIGPKDILSGKYKHLLAGKLEYDTHIETYNQAVLTKKRTFKQLDSLFTIETFSLWPIEEQKKLKTILSLAKNKVSGDVYEQIKEYGSEYGFTLNKIIPLSDMYAMERQIIRANNHIQESEKWATTVAEIAQYFYQDFLKGNLNESFFHYTTILQIEKELQEISLIYQDNIASFIEKDKNARTFYYRWEMWEKFIRKSPERDNLYKQLQERFATRAN
;
A
#
# COMPACT_ATOMS: atom_id res chain seq x y z
N MET A 1 12.03 39.81 -21.41
CA MET A 1 12.36 38.81 -20.37
C MET A 1 12.91 37.59 -21.07
N LYS A 2 14.14 37.18 -20.72
CA LYS A 2 14.86 36.10 -21.40
C LYS A 2 14.19 34.75 -21.13
N ASN A 3 13.71 34.11 -22.19
CA ASN A 3 13.24 32.72 -22.17
C ASN A 3 14.45 31.80 -22.04
N HIS A 4 14.72 31.31 -20.83
CA HIS A 4 15.60 30.17 -20.63
C HIS A 4 14.82 28.89 -20.90
N ILE A 5 14.67 28.54 -22.18
CA ILE A 5 14.35 27.18 -22.58
C ILE A 5 15.66 26.40 -22.38
N VAL A 6 15.78 25.73 -21.23
CA VAL A 6 16.83 24.73 -21.03
C VAL A 6 16.47 23.55 -21.92
N ALA A 7 17.10 23.51 -23.09
CA ALA A 7 17.01 22.38 -24.01
C ALA A 7 17.65 21.16 -23.33
N PHE A 8 16.81 20.21 -22.89
CA PHE A 8 17.25 18.90 -22.42
C PHE A 8 17.73 18.09 -23.64
N GLY A 9 19.03 18.12 -23.90
CA GLY A 9 19.69 17.18 -24.80
C GLY A 9 19.72 15.80 -24.16
N LEU A 10 18.67 15.01 -24.41
CA LEU A 10 18.55 13.62 -23.96
C LEU A 10 19.14 12.68 -25.01
N ILE A 11 20.41 12.30 -24.84
CA ILE A 11 20.93 11.04 -25.36
C ILE A 11 21.82 10.45 -24.26
N LEU A 12 21.36 9.42 -23.55
CA LEU A 12 22.27 8.59 -22.76
C LEU A 12 21.77 7.13 -22.68
N PRO A 13 22.67 6.14 -22.71
CA PRO A 13 22.33 4.72 -22.66
C PRO A 13 22.14 4.26 -21.20
N LEU A 14 21.11 3.43 -20.97
CA LEU A 14 20.88 2.75 -19.70
C LEU A 14 21.88 1.60 -19.52
N LEU A 15 22.89 1.79 -18.67
CA LEU A 15 23.66 0.68 -18.09
C LEU A 15 22.88 0.11 -16.90
N LEU A 16 22.11 -0.95 -17.16
CA LEU A 16 21.60 -1.86 -16.13
C LEU A 16 22.78 -2.66 -15.55
N ALA A 17 23.45 -2.12 -14.55
CA ALA A 17 24.33 -2.91 -13.70
C ALA A 17 23.48 -3.79 -12.77
N SER A 18 23.26 -5.03 -13.18
CA SER A 18 22.66 -6.10 -12.36
C SER A 18 23.63 -6.50 -11.26
N THR A 19 23.72 -5.69 -10.21
CA THR A 19 24.28 -6.16 -8.94
C THR A 19 23.29 -7.14 -8.32
N LEU A 20 23.81 -8.27 -7.82
CA LEU A 20 23.05 -9.28 -7.07
C LEU A 20 22.53 -8.64 -5.78
N SER A 21 21.47 -7.84 -5.91
CA SER A 21 20.88 -7.12 -4.79
C SER A 21 20.03 -8.10 -3.99
N LEU A 22 20.26 -8.14 -2.67
CA LEU A 22 19.38 -8.85 -1.76
C LEU A 22 17.99 -8.22 -1.90
N LYS A 23 17.01 -8.99 -2.39
CA LYS A 23 15.67 -8.45 -2.66
C LYS A 23 15.00 -8.04 -1.35
N ILE A 24 14.76 -6.75 -1.18
CA ILE A 24 14.04 -6.22 -0.01
C ILE A 24 12.54 -6.41 -0.26
N GLY A 25 11.87 -7.20 0.59
CA GLY A 25 10.44 -7.48 0.46
C GLY A 25 9.56 -6.75 1.48
N PRO A 26 8.26 -6.53 1.19
CA PRO A 26 7.33 -5.93 2.16
C PRO A 26 7.20 -6.72 3.46
N LYS A 27 7.33 -8.06 3.39
CA LYS A 27 7.35 -8.92 4.59
C LYS A 27 8.58 -8.66 5.48
N ASP A 28 9.74 -8.38 4.88
CA ASP A 28 10.93 -8.02 5.65
C ASP A 28 10.75 -6.67 6.37
N ILE A 29 10.09 -5.70 5.71
CA ILE A 29 9.76 -4.40 6.30
C ILE A 29 8.83 -4.57 7.50
N LEU A 30 7.71 -5.29 7.30
CA LEU A 30 6.68 -5.53 8.33
C LEU A 30 7.16 -6.40 9.50
N SER A 31 8.10 -7.32 9.25
CA SER A 31 8.69 -8.16 10.30
C SER A 31 9.66 -7.43 11.23
N GLY A 32 10.03 -6.18 10.93
CA GLY A 32 10.98 -5.41 11.73
C GLY A 32 12.45 -5.66 11.37
N LYS A 33 12.76 -6.45 10.33
CA LYS A 33 14.13 -6.80 9.94
C LYS A 33 15.04 -5.58 9.76
N TYR A 34 14.48 -4.50 9.21
CA TYR A 34 15.19 -3.25 8.93
C TYR A 34 14.89 -2.13 9.93
N LYS A 35 14.37 -2.46 11.13
CA LYS A 35 14.04 -1.45 12.15
C LYS A 35 15.22 -0.54 12.46
N HIS A 36 16.43 -1.04 12.56
CA HIS A 36 17.63 -0.23 12.85
C HIS A 36 17.99 0.78 11.75
N LEU A 37 17.53 0.56 10.50
CA LEU A 37 17.74 1.47 9.36
C LEU A 37 16.58 2.45 9.18
N LEU A 38 15.41 2.11 9.71
CA LEU A 38 14.16 2.86 9.51
C LEU A 38 13.66 3.54 10.78
N ALA A 39 14.20 3.20 11.96
CA ALA A 39 13.88 3.82 13.24
C ALA A 39 14.26 5.31 13.20
N GLY A 40 13.34 6.18 13.60
CA GLY A 40 13.49 7.63 13.48
C GLY A 40 12.83 8.24 12.24
N LYS A 41 12.32 7.41 11.32
CA LYS A 41 11.34 7.87 10.31
C LYS A 41 9.97 7.92 10.95
N LEU A 42 9.35 9.10 10.94
CA LEU A 42 8.10 9.47 11.62
C LEU A 42 6.92 8.51 11.40
N GLU A 43 6.97 7.68 10.36
CA GLU A 43 5.88 6.77 9.98
C GLU A 43 6.19 5.29 10.28
N TYR A 44 7.45 4.89 10.42
CA TYR A 44 7.82 3.46 10.46
C TYR A 44 7.24 2.75 11.69
N ASP A 45 7.53 3.25 12.89
CA ASP A 45 7.09 2.61 14.13
C ASP A 45 5.56 2.56 14.21
N THR A 46 4.87 3.64 13.80
CA THR A 46 3.41 3.73 13.76
C THR A 46 2.77 2.68 12.84
N HIS A 47 3.29 2.50 11.63
CA HIS A 47 2.77 1.49 10.69
C HIS A 47 3.02 0.07 11.18
N ILE A 48 4.20 -0.20 11.75
CA ILE A 48 4.53 -1.52 12.31
C ILE A 48 3.65 -1.85 13.52
N GLU A 49 3.43 -0.88 14.42
CA GLU A 49 2.54 -1.05 15.56
C GLU A 49 1.09 -1.31 15.10
N THR A 50 0.59 -0.50 14.17
CA THR A 50 -0.75 -0.64 13.61
C THR A 50 -0.94 -2.02 12.96
N TYR A 51 0.01 -2.47 12.15
CA TYR A 51 0.00 -3.79 11.53
C TYR A 51 -0.05 -4.91 12.57
N ASN A 52 0.85 -4.87 13.57
CA ASN A 52 0.93 -5.89 14.61
C ASN A 52 -0.35 -5.96 15.44
N GLN A 53 -0.92 -4.82 15.82
CA GLN A 53 -2.19 -4.77 16.54
C GLN A 53 -3.35 -5.30 15.69
N ALA A 54 -3.39 -4.98 14.39
CA ALA A 54 -4.40 -5.50 13.48
C ALA A 54 -4.31 -7.03 13.31
N VAL A 55 -3.11 -7.58 13.14
CA VAL A 55 -2.87 -9.04 13.07
C VAL A 55 -3.30 -9.74 14.37
N LEU A 56 -2.93 -9.17 15.53
CA LEU A 56 -3.31 -9.70 16.83
C LEU A 56 -4.83 -9.66 17.04
N THR A 57 -5.47 -8.54 16.70
CA THR A 57 -6.93 -8.37 16.79
C THR A 57 -7.62 -9.40 15.94
N LYS A 58 -7.27 -9.51 14.66
CA LYS A 58 -7.83 -10.51 13.74
C LYS A 58 -7.69 -11.93 14.28
N LYS A 59 -6.50 -12.29 14.77
CA LYS A 59 -6.24 -13.63 15.34
C LYS A 59 -7.11 -13.90 16.58
N ARG A 60 -7.26 -12.90 17.47
CA ARG A 60 -8.11 -13.02 18.67
C ARG A 60 -9.58 -13.15 18.30
N THR A 61 -10.09 -12.31 17.39
CA THR A 61 -11.49 -12.35 16.96
C THR A 61 -11.80 -13.64 16.21
N PHE A 62 -10.89 -14.17 15.39
CA PHE A 62 -11.05 -15.49 14.77
C PHE A 62 -11.17 -16.61 15.80
N LYS A 63 -10.34 -16.61 16.85
CA LYS A 63 -10.44 -17.58 17.95
C LYS A 63 -11.77 -17.47 18.69
N GLN A 64 -12.26 -16.25 18.92
CA GLN A 64 -13.57 -16.03 19.53
C GLN A 64 -14.68 -16.61 18.65
N LEU A 65 -14.69 -16.32 17.35
CA LEU A 65 -15.64 -16.92 16.40
C LEU A 65 -15.53 -18.45 16.36
N ASP A 66 -14.32 -19.01 16.40
CA ASP A 66 -14.12 -20.47 16.43
C ASP A 66 -14.68 -21.10 17.71
N SER A 67 -14.54 -20.44 18.86
CA SER A 67 -15.11 -20.92 20.12
C SER A 67 -16.64 -20.95 20.12
N LEU A 68 -17.28 -20.14 19.27
CA LEU A 68 -18.74 -20.19 19.10
C LEU A 68 -19.20 -21.51 18.45
N PHE A 69 -18.35 -22.20 17.67
CA PHE A 69 -18.72 -23.52 17.14
C PHE A 69 -18.67 -24.63 18.22
N THR A 70 -18.02 -24.37 19.34
CA THR A 70 -17.80 -25.36 20.40
C THR A 70 -18.78 -25.26 21.56
N ILE A 71 -19.75 -24.34 21.51
CA ILE A 71 -20.76 -24.22 22.56
C ILE A 71 -21.65 -25.46 22.52
N GLU A 72 -21.71 -26.19 23.65
CA GLU A 72 -22.43 -27.48 23.77
C GLU A 72 -23.90 -27.38 23.37
N THR A 73 -24.55 -26.24 23.64
CA THR A 73 -25.94 -25.99 23.27
C THR A 73 -26.20 -26.04 21.76
N PHE A 74 -25.19 -25.84 20.91
CA PHE A 74 -25.35 -25.98 19.45
C PHE A 74 -25.38 -27.41 18.97
N SER A 75 -24.72 -28.33 19.69
CA SER A 75 -24.78 -29.76 19.35
C SER A 75 -26.21 -30.32 19.46
N LEU A 76 -27.05 -29.66 20.27
CA LEU A 76 -28.44 -29.99 20.52
C LEU A 76 -29.41 -29.37 19.50
N TRP A 77 -28.95 -28.45 18.64
CA TRP A 77 -29.79 -27.83 17.62
C TRP A 77 -30.09 -28.80 16.47
N PRO A 78 -31.22 -28.66 15.76
CA PRO A 78 -31.46 -29.38 14.53
C PRO A 78 -30.33 -29.17 13.52
N ILE A 79 -30.01 -30.21 12.74
CA ILE A 79 -28.89 -30.21 11.78
C ILE A 79 -28.96 -29.00 10.82
N GLU A 80 -30.15 -28.64 10.36
CA GLU A 80 -30.34 -27.49 9.47
C GLU A 80 -30.01 -26.15 10.16
N GLU A 81 -30.34 -25.99 11.44
CA GLU A 81 -30.00 -24.79 12.20
C GLU A 81 -28.50 -24.71 12.49
N GLN A 82 -27.85 -25.85 12.73
CA GLN A 82 -26.40 -25.90 12.82
C GLN A 82 -25.73 -25.47 11.50
N LYS A 83 -26.26 -25.90 10.34
CA LYS A 83 -25.74 -25.47 9.03
C LYS A 83 -25.84 -23.96 8.84
N LYS A 84 -27.01 -23.37 9.15
CA LYS A 84 -27.22 -21.91 9.09
C LYS A 84 -26.23 -21.14 9.96
N LEU A 85 -25.99 -21.61 11.19
CA LEU A 85 -24.99 -21.00 12.09
C LEU A 85 -23.58 -21.06 11.49
N LYS A 86 -23.18 -22.22 10.94
CA LYS A 86 -21.87 -22.37 10.30
C LYS A 86 -21.69 -21.38 9.14
N THR A 87 -22.73 -21.18 8.33
CA THR A 87 -22.73 -20.17 7.26
C THR A 87 -22.51 -18.77 7.82
N ILE A 88 -23.28 -18.36 8.83
CA ILE A 88 -23.15 -17.02 9.43
C ILE A 88 -21.77 -16.80 10.03
N LEU A 89 -21.23 -17.76 10.78
CA LEU A 89 -19.90 -17.63 11.38
C LEU A 89 -18.78 -17.62 10.33
N SER A 90 -18.98 -18.28 9.19
CA SER A 90 -18.09 -18.16 8.03
C SER A 90 -18.15 -16.76 7.43
N LEU A 91 -19.35 -16.19 7.27
CA LEU A 91 -19.55 -14.81 6.79
C LEU A 91 -18.92 -13.78 7.73
N ALA A 92 -18.96 -14.00 9.06
CA ALA A 92 -18.31 -13.11 10.02
C ALA A 92 -16.78 -13.03 9.83
N LYS A 93 -16.16 -14.03 9.18
CA LYS A 93 -14.73 -14.03 8.83
C LYS A 93 -14.44 -13.39 7.46
N ASN A 94 -15.48 -13.00 6.72
CA ASN A 94 -15.39 -12.50 5.36
C ASN A 94 -14.95 -11.03 5.32
N LYS A 95 -14.89 -10.46 4.11
CA LYS A 95 -14.34 -9.13 3.84
C LYS A 95 -15.37 -8.00 3.83
N VAL A 96 -16.67 -8.30 3.81
CA VAL A 96 -17.73 -7.31 3.61
C VAL A 96 -18.54 -7.14 4.88
N SER A 97 -18.80 -5.89 5.27
CA SER A 97 -19.59 -5.60 6.48
C SER A 97 -21.06 -5.68 6.15
N GLY A 98 -21.82 -6.34 7.01
CA GLY A 98 -23.26 -6.51 6.84
C GLY A 98 -23.65 -7.88 6.33
N ASP A 99 -22.71 -8.71 5.85
CA ASP A 99 -22.98 -10.08 5.39
C ASP A 99 -23.70 -10.90 6.48
N VAL A 100 -23.26 -10.78 7.73
CA VAL A 100 -23.87 -11.49 8.87
C VAL A 100 -25.30 -10.99 9.13
N TYR A 101 -25.53 -9.69 9.02
CA TYR A 101 -26.86 -9.10 9.22
C TYR A 101 -27.84 -9.52 8.11
N GLU A 102 -27.40 -9.44 6.86
CA GLU A 102 -28.20 -9.82 5.69
C GLU A 102 -28.58 -11.30 5.75
N GLN A 103 -27.63 -12.18 6.10
CA GLN A 103 -27.89 -13.61 6.18
C GLN A 103 -28.88 -13.97 7.30
N ILE A 104 -28.78 -13.33 8.47
CA ILE A 104 -29.75 -13.54 9.56
C ILE A 104 -31.14 -13.07 9.13
N LYS A 105 -31.22 -11.94 8.43
CA LYS A 105 -32.49 -11.42 7.90
C LYS A 105 -33.11 -12.40 6.89
N GLU A 106 -32.31 -13.01 6.02
CA GLU A 106 -32.75 -14.03 5.06
C GLU A 106 -33.30 -15.29 5.76
N TYR A 107 -32.66 -15.75 6.84
CA TYR A 107 -33.12 -16.89 7.63
C TYR A 107 -34.36 -16.61 8.50
N GLY A 108 -34.74 -15.34 8.62
CA GLY A 108 -35.97 -14.92 9.29
C GLY A 108 -35.79 -14.54 10.77
N SER A 109 -36.76 -13.77 11.27
CA SER A 109 -36.74 -13.19 12.62
C SER A 109 -36.78 -14.25 13.73
N GLU A 110 -37.46 -15.38 13.51
CA GLU A 110 -37.53 -16.48 14.47
C GLU A 110 -36.15 -17.12 14.70
N TYR A 111 -35.40 -17.34 13.62
CA TYR A 111 -34.03 -17.82 13.69
C TYR A 111 -33.13 -16.82 14.40
N GLY A 112 -33.19 -15.54 14.00
CA GLY A 112 -32.42 -14.47 14.63
C GLY A 112 -32.68 -14.36 16.13
N PHE A 113 -33.94 -14.46 16.56
CA PHE A 113 -34.32 -14.44 17.97
C PHE A 113 -33.76 -15.64 18.75
N THR A 114 -33.84 -16.84 18.16
CA THR A 114 -33.32 -18.06 18.77
C THR A 114 -31.80 -18.02 18.90
N LEU A 115 -31.11 -17.55 17.86
CA LEU A 115 -29.66 -17.34 17.87
C LEU A 115 -29.26 -16.31 18.93
N ASN A 116 -29.97 -15.18 19.02
CA ASN A 116 -29.67 -14.11 19.97
C ASN A 116 -29.74 -14.54 21.44
N LYS A 117 -30.51 -15.60 21.77
CA LYS A 117 -30.58 -16.16 23.12
C LYS A 117 -29.30 -16.90 23.53
N ILE A 118 -28.51 -17.35 22.55
CA ILE A 118 -27.30 -18.14 22.79
C ILE A 118 -26.05 -17.31 22.52
N ILE A 119 -26.04 -16.59 21.39
CA ILE A 119 -24.98 -15.65 21.03
C ILE A 119 -25.64 -14.31 20.74
N PRO A 120 -25.34 -13.26 21.52
CA PRO A 120 -25.84 -11.93 21.22
C PRO A 120 -25.46 -11.51 19.79
N LEU A 121 -26.44 -11.15 18.98
CA LEU A 121 -26.20 -10.74 17.59
C LEU A 121 -25.32 -9.50 17.52
N SER A 122 -25.42 -8.62 18.53
CA SER A 122 -24.53 -7.46 18.71
C SER A 122 -23.07 -7.86 18.69
N ASP A 123 -22.73 -8.98 19.32
CA ASP A 123 -21.36 -9.46 19.47
C ASP A 123 -20.87 -10.04 18.15
N MET A 124 -21.74 -10.76 17.43
CA MET A 124 -21.43 -11.26 16.08
C MET A 124 -21.15 -10.10 15.11
N TYR A 125 -21.99 -9.06 15.11
CA TYR A 125 -21.77 -7.86 14.31
C TYR A 125 -20.52 -7.08 14.74
N ALA A 126 -20.20 -7.06 16.03
CA ALA A 126 -18.98 -6.44 16.53
C ALA A 126 -17.74 -7.20 16.05
N MET A 127 -17.74 -8.53 16.12
CA MET A 127 -16.65 -9.38 15.64
C MET A 127 -16.43 -9.25 14.13
N GLU A 128 -17.49 -9.26 13.32
CA GLU A 128 -17.40 -9.01 11.87
C GLU A 128 -16.70 -7.66 11.60
N ARG A 129 -17.18 -6.58 12.23
CA ARG A 129 -16.60 -5.23 12.05
C ARG A 129 -15.15 -5.14 12.52
N GLN A 130 -14.79 -5.83 13.60
CA GLN A 130 -13.39 -5.89 14.07
C GLN A 130 -12.48 -6.58 13.05
N ILE A 131 -12.92 -7.70 12.47
CA ILE A 131 -12.16 -8.42 11.43
C ILE A 131 -11.97 -7.55 10.20
N ILE A 132 -13.02 -6.85 9.75
CA ILE A 132 -12.95 -5.97 8.58
C ILE A 132 -12.00 -4.80 8.82
N ARG A 133 -12.11 -4.12 9.97
CA ARG A 133 -11.18 -3.03 10.32
C ARG A 133 -9.74 -3.52 10.39
N ALA A 134 -9.52 -4.68 11.01
CA ALA A 134 -8.19 -5.28 11.06
C ALA A 134 -7.66 -5.63 9.66
N ASN A 135 -8.50 -6.19 8.78
CA ASN A 135 -8.11 -6.47 7.39
C ASN A 135 -7.74 -5.20 6.63
N ASN A 136 -8.49 -4.10 6.81
CA ASN A 136 -8.19 -2.82 6.17
C ASN A 136 -6.83 -2.27 6.62
N HIS A 137 -6.57 -2.25 7.94
CA HIS A 137 -5.28 -1.81 8.47
C HIS A 137 -4.11 -2.71 8.03
N ILE A 138 -4.33 -4.02 7.92
CA ILE A 138 -3.34 -4.96 7.36
C ILE A 138 -3.03 -4.59 5.90
N GLN A 139 -4.05 -4.40 5.07
CA GLN A 139 -3.88 -4.05 3.65
C GLN A 139 -3.20 -2.69 3.45
N GLU A 140 -3.57 -1.68 4.24
CA GLU A 140 -2.94 -0.36 4.22
C GLU A 140 -1.45 -0.47 4.57
N SER A 141 -1.13 -1.23 5.62
CA SER A 141 0.26 -1.45 6.05
C SER A 141 1.05 -2.27 5.03
N GLU A 142 0.44 -3.25 4.36
CA GLU A 142 1.06 -4.02 3.27
C GLU A 142 1.35 -3.16 2.04
N LYS A 143 0.43 -2.24 1.67
CA LYS A 143 0.66 -1.27 0.59
C LYS A 143 1.81 -0.34 0.93
N TRP A 144 1.79 0.25 2.14
CA TRP A 144 2.88 1.10 2.62
C TRP A 144 4.22 0.36 2.62
N ALA A 145 4.27 -0.87 3.14
CA ALA A 145 5.49 -1.68 3.19
C ALA A 145 6.01 -2.04 1.79
N THR A 146 5.11 -2.18 0.80
CA THR A 146 5.49 -2.37 -0.60
C THR A 146 6.20 -1.13 -1.13
N THR A 147 5.64 0.06 -0.91
CA THR A 147 6.28 1.33 -1.29
C THR A 147 7.64 1.51 -0.61
N VAL A 148 7.75 1.21 0.69
CA VAL A 148 9.03 1.28 1.41
C VAL A 148 10.04 0.29 0.83
N ALA A 149 9.62 -0.93 0.51
CA ALA A 149 10.50 -1.93 -0.10
C ALA A 149 10.97 -1.51 -1.49
N GLU A 150 10.12 -0.88 -2.30
CA GLU A 150 10.49 -0.32 -3.61
C GLU A 150 11.52 0.81 -3.48
N ILE A 151 11.29 1.75 -2.55
CA ILE A 151 12.26 2.81 -2.24
C ILE A 151 13.58 2.22 -1.79
N ALA A 152 13.55 1.31 -0.83
CA ALA A 152 14.76 0.68 -0.30
C ALA A 152 15.52 -0.09 -1.39
N GLN A 153 14.80 -0.75 -2.30
CA GLN A 153 15.40 -1.45 -3.43
C GLN A 153 16.02 -0.50 -4.45
N TYR A 154 15.37 0.64 -4.73
CA TYR A 154 15.86 1.64 -5.67
C TYR A 154 17.06 2.42 -5.14
N PHE A 155 17.01 2.82 -3.87
CA PHE A 155 18.08 3.54 -3.16
C PHE A 155 18.93 2.59 -2.30
N TYR A 156 19.18 1.37 -2.77
CA TYR A 156 19.76 0.27 -1.97
C TYR A 156 21.02 0.64 -1.18
N GLN A 157 21.96 1.36 -1.82
CA GLN A 157 23.21 1.75 -1.16
C GLN A 157 22.99 2.77 -0.04
N ASP A 158 22.09 3.73 -0.25
CA ASP A 158 21.77 4.76 0.75
C ASP A 158 20.91 4.16 1.88
N PHE A 159 20.01 3.24 1.54
CA PHE A 159 19.22 2.47 2.49
C PHE A 159 20.10 1.64 3.45
N LEU A 160 21.05 0.86 2.91
CA LEU A 160 21.96 0.05 3.74
C LEU A 160 22.85 0.89 4.67
N LYS A 161 23.17 2.13 4.27
CA LYS A 161 23.95 3.06 5.09
C LYS A 161 23.10 3.82 6.11
N GLY A 162 21.77 3.66 6.09
CA GLY A 162 20.86 4.45 6.93
C GLY A 162 20.80 5.93 6.53
N ASN A 163 21.17 6.26 5.29
CA ASN A 163 21.30 7.64 4.80
C ASN A 163 20.05 8.15 4.07
N LEU A 164 18.94 7.42 4.14
CA LEU A 164 17.66 7.95 3.68
C LEU A 164 17.21 8.97 4.74
N ASN A 165 17.41 10.27 4.52
CA ASN A 165 17.17 11.33 5.50
C ASN A 165 15.84 12.08 5.32
N GLU A 166 15.19 11.92 4.16
CA GLU A 166 13.88 12.54 3.86
C GLU A 166 12.69 11.63 4.19
N SER A 167 11.46 12.13 4.00
CA SER A 167 10.24 11.32 4.14
C SER A 167 10.12 10.26 3.05
N PHE A 168 9.27 9.24 3.27
CA PHE A 168 8.97 8.27 2.22
C PHE A 168 8.25 8.91 1.02
N PHE A 169 7.47 9.96 1.27
CA PHE A 169 6.83 10.75 0.22
C PHE A 169 7.84 11.36 -0.75
N HIS A 170 8.93 11.96 -0.22
CA HIS A 170 10.04 12.48 -1.02
C HIS A 170 10.61 11.42 -1.97
N TYR A 171 10.99 10.28 -1.41
CA TYR A 171 11.62 9.20 -2.20
C TYR A 171 10.65 8.54 -3.18
N THR A 172 9.38 8.39 -2.81
CA THR A 172 8.33 7.90 -3.74
C THR A 172 8.17 8.85 -4.92
N THR A 173 8.20 10.17 -4.66
CA THR A 173 8.10 11.19 -5.69
C THR A 173 9.29 11.14 -6.64
N ILE A 174 10.52 11.03 -6.13
CA ILE A 174 11.71 10.87 -6.97
C ILE A 174 11.60 9.61 -7.83
N LEU A 175 11.24 8.46 -7.23
CA LEU A 175 11.07 7.19 -7.94
C LEU A 175 10.06 7.32 -9.09
N GLN A 176 8.92 7.97 -8.84
CA GLN A 176 7.86 8.13 -9.83
C GLN A 176 8.30 9.04 -10.98
N ILE A 177 8.95 10.18 -10.68
CA ILE A 177 9.48 11.09 -11.69
C ILE A 177 10.55 10.40 -12.55
N GLU A 178 11.48 9.67 -11.94
CA GLU A 178 12.52 8.95 -12.69
C GLU A 178 11.92 7.87 -13.59
N LYS A 179 10.89 7.14 -13.12
CA LYS A 179 10.19 6.15 -13.94
C LYS A 179 9.47 6.78 -15.12
N GLU A 180 8.73 7.87 -14.91
CA GLU A 180 8.04 8.58 -16.00
C GLU A 180 9.04 9.10 -17.04
N LEU A 181 10.19 9.60 -16.62
CA LEU A 181 11.25 10.04 -17.55
C LEU A 181 11.87 8.89 -18.34
N GLN A 182 12.04 7.71 -17.73
CA GLN A 182 12.50 6.51 -18.45
C GLN A 182 11.49 6.03 -19.49
N GLU A 183 10.20 5.98 -19.13
CA GLU A 183 9.12 5.64 -20.08
C GLU A 183 9.12 6.59 -21.27
N ILE A 184 9.34 7.88 -21.01
CA ILE A 184 9.45 8.89 -22.04
C ILE A 184 10.71 8.71 -22.88
N SER A 185 11.87 8.42 -22.28
CA SER A 185 13.10 8.22 -23.04
C SER A 185 13.01 7.01 -23.97
N LEU A 186 12.33 5.94 -23.56
CA LEU A 186 12.06 4.77 -24.40
C LEU A 186 11.17 5.15 -25.60
N ILE A 187 10.11 5.91 -25.37
CA ILE A 187 9.27 6.45 -26.45
C ILE A 187 10.09 7.31 -27.43
N TYR A 188 11.06 8.10 -26.93
CA TYR A 188 11.96 8.89 -27.76
C TYR A 188 12.93 8.03 -28.58
N GLN A 189 13.48 6.97 -27.99
CA GLN A 189 14.43 6.08 -28.66
C GLN A 189 13.77 5.28 -29.79
N ASP A 190 12.52 4.84 -29.60
CA ASP A 190 11.81 4.00 -30.56
C ASP A 190 11.17 4.79 -31.74
N ASN A 191 11.11 6.13 -31.69
CA ASN A 191 10.31 6.91 -32.64
C ASN A 191 10.85 8.30 -33.02
N ILE A 192 12.16 8.44 -33.24
CA ILE A 192 12.78 9.71 -33.67
C ILE A 192 12.10 10.28 -34.94
N ALA A 193 11.67 9.43 -35.87
CA ALA A 193 11.00 9.85 -37.11
C ALA A 193 9.51 10.25 -36.94
N SER A 194 8.83 9.76 -35.89
CA SER A 194 7.41 10.04 -35.62
C SER A 194 7.20 11.29 -34.75
N PHE A 195 8.25 11.82 -34.12
CA PHE A 195 8.11 12.92 -33.17
C PHE A 195 7.87 14.28 -33.84
N ILE A 196 8.32 14.45 -35.09
CA ILE A 196 8.02 15.64 -35.90
C ILE A 196 6.51 15.78 -36.13
N GLU A 197 5.71 14.72 -35.95
CA GLU A 197 4.25 14.73 -36.12
C GLU A 197 3.40 14.56 -34.83
N LYS A 198 3.97 14.46 -33.61
CA LYS A 198 3.16 14.21 -32.39
C LYS A 198 3.36 15.20 -31.25
N ASP A 199 2.82 16.40 -31.46
CA ASP A 199 2.51 17.46 -30.48
C ASP A 199 1.77 16.91 -29.22
N LYS A 200 1.00 15.82 -29.35
CA LYS A 200 0.21 15.23 -28.25
C LYS A 200 1.05 14.59 -27.14
N ASN A 201 2.18 13.94 -27.47
CA ASN A 201 3.02 13.27 -26.48
C ASN A 201 3.87 14.30 -25.71
N ALA A 202 4.43 15.29 -26.41
CA ALA A 202 5.13 16.41 -25.80
C ALA A 202 4.21 17.23 -24.87
N ARG A 203 2.97 17.50 -25.29
CA ARG A 203 1.97 18.16 -24.44
C ARG A 203 1.64 17.34 -23.20
N THR A 204 1.46 16.02 -23.34
CA THR A 204 1.17 15.16 -22.19
C THR A 204 2.30 15.18 -21.17
N PHE A 205 3.56 15.15 -21.63
CA PHE A 205 4.71 15.33 -20.75
C PHE A 205 4.74 16.70 -20.09
N TYR A 206 4.57 17.77 -20.87
CA TYR A 206 4.56 19.13 -20.34
C TYR A 206 3.46 19.33 -19.27
N TYR A 207 2.25 18.82 -19.52
CA TYR A 207 1.16 18.87 -18.55
C TYR A 207 1.47 18.06 -17.29
N ARG A 208 2.07 16.86 -17.42
CA ARG A 208 2.47 16.05 -16.25
C ARG A 208 3.60 16.71 -15.47
N TRP A 209 4.59 17.27 -16.15
CA TRP A 209 5.66 18.04 -15.53
C TRP A 209 5.13 19.28 -14.82
N GLU A 210 4.20 20.01 -15.42
CA GLU A 210 3.55 21.16 -14.79
C GLU A 210 2.73 20.73 -13.55
N MET A 211 2.10 19.55 -13.57
CA MET A 211 1.45 18.99 -12.38
C MET A 211 2.46 18.64 -11.29
N TRP A 212 3.59 18.01 -11.65
CA TRP A 212 4.67 17.74 -10.71
C TRP A 212 5.26 19.03 -10.14
N GLU A 213 5.51 20.02 -10.97
CA GLU A 213 6.01 21.32 -10.54
C GLU A 213 5.04 21.99 -9.56
N LYS A 214 3.73 21.95 -9.85
CA LYS A 214 2.69 22.46 -8.95
C LYS A 214 2.62 21.68 -7.63
N PHE A 215 2.81 20.37 -7.67
CA PHE A 215 2.80 19.50 -6.49
C PHE A 215 4.02 19.72 -5.62
N ILE A 216 5.21 19.71 -6.20
CA ILE A 216 6.49 19.95 -5.54
C ILE A 216 6.53 21.37 -4.96
N ARG A 217 6.03 22.38 -5.67
CA ARG A 217 5.92 23.76 -5.17
C ARG A 217 5.13 23.89 -3.86
N LYS A 218 4.18 22.97 -3.61
CA LYS A 218 3.36 22.95 -2.40
C LYS A 218 3.92 22.05 -1.29
N SER A 219 4.95 21.26 -1.58
CA SER A 219 5.57 20.39 -0.58
C SER A 219 6.51 21.21 0.33
N PRO A 220 6.51 20.99 1.65
CA PRO A 220 7.52 21.56 2.54
C PRO A 220 8.95 21.05 2.21
N GLU A 221 9.08 19.94 1.49
CA GLU A 221 10.36 19.33 1.08
C GLU A 221 10.85 19.83 -0.30
N ARG A 222 10.16 20.83 -0.87
CA ARG A 222 10.37 21.36 -2.22
C ARG A 222 11.84 21.55 -2.59
N ASP A 223 12.57 22.34 -1.82
CA ASP A 223 13.89 22.83 -2.22
C ASP A 223 14.91 21.68 -2.27
N ASN A 224 14.81 20.76 -1.32
CA ASN A 224 15.66 19.58 -1.29
C ASN A 224 15.30 18.59 -2.41
N LEU A 225 14.01 18.43 -2.70
CA LEU A 225 13.54 17.60 -3.82
C LEU A 225 14.01 18.17 -5.17
N TYR A 226 13.92 19.48 -5.40
CA TYR A 226 14.49 20.11 -6.59
C TYR A 226 16.00 19.92 -6.68
N LYS A 227 16.73 20.13 -5.59
CA LYS A 227 18.18 19.97 -5.55
C LYS A 227 18.60 18.54 -5.90
N GLN A 228 17.99 17.52 -5.29
CA GLN A 228 18.31 16.13 -5.58
C GLN A 228 17.94 15.71 -7.00
N LEU A 229 16.80 16.17 -7.53
CA LEU A 229 16.46 15.95 -8.94
C LEU A 229 17.49 16.61 -9.85
N GLN A 230 17.86 17.87 -9.58
CA GLN A 230 18.89 18.57 -10.35
C GLN A 230 20.22 17.84 -10.31
N GLU A 231 20.72 17.42 -9.14
CA GLU A 231 21.98 16.67 -9.01
C GLU A 231 21.91 15.36 -9.80
N ARG A 232 20.84 14.57 -9.62
CA ARG A 232 20.66 13.29 -10.33
C ARG A 232 20.61 13.45 -11.84
N PHE A 233 19.94 14.48 -12.36
CA PHE A 233 19.84 14.70 -13.81
C PHE A 233 21.01 15.48 -14.40
N ALA A 234 21.65 16.37 -13.65
CA ALA A 234 22.85 17.10 -14.10
C ALA A 234 24.03 16.14 -14.29
N THR A 235 24.20 15.14 -13.41
CA THR A 235 25.23 14.09 -13.59
C THR A 235 24.96 13.14 -14.77
N ARG A 236 23.76 13.14 -15.34
CA ARG A 236 23.40 12.31 -16.51
C ARG A 236 23.45 13.08 -17.84
N ALA A 237 23.88 14.35 -17.82
CA ALA A 237 24.00 15.21 -19.00
C ALA A 237 25.46 15.52 -19.40
N ASN A 238 26.43 15.01 -18.63
CA ASN A 238 27.87 15.02 -18.92
C ASN A 238 28.36 13.59 -19.16
#